data_AF-A0A969GXK4-F1
#
_entry.id   AF-A0A969GXK4-F1
#
_cell.length_a   1.000
_cell.length_b   1.000
_cell.length_c   1.000
_cell.angle_alpha   90.00
_cell.angle_beta   90.00
_cell.angle_gamma   90.00
#
_symmetry.space_group_name_H-M   'P 1'
#
loop_
_entity.id
_entity.type
_entity.pdbx_description
1 polymer ?
#
loop_
_entity_poly.entity_id
_entity_poly.type
_entity_poly.pdbx_seq_one_letter_code
_entity_poly.pdbx_strand_id
1 'polypeptide(L)'
;MFRIRLLGLVTAIAFLLGVNLVFVSVQNFDKRDDRVKLSNLEVELGAKRSAMQEMESWLKEMTLELSSSSFKVQTLQSKIATFDQDHPGGLPAYLQEEYAEAVEQHNQIATDHNAAVAKYDALYADYSELVNRYNAIAQQVDTLQEQLGETRYLLPIPRLLSSTEL
;
A
#
# COMPACT_ATOMS: atom_id res chain seq x y z
N MET A 1 -13.13 -37.99 -65.99
CA MET A 1 -13.58 -37.98 -64.57
C MET A 1 -12.51 -37.57 -63.54
N PHE A 2 -11.20 -37.66 -63.83
CA PHE A 2 -10.14 -37.34 -62.85
C PHE A 2 -9.96 -35.83 -62.52
N ARG A 3 -10.20 -34.93 -63.49
CA ARG A 3 -9.96 -33.47 -63.31
C ARG A 3 -10.94 -32.77 -62.35
N ILE A 4 -12.17 -33.29 -62.21
CA ILE A 4 -13.19 -32.71 -61.31
C ILE A 4 -12.88 -33.01 -59.84
N ARG A 5 -12.27 -34.17 -59.55
CA ARG A 5 -11.87 -34.55 -58.17
C ARG A 5 -10.66 -33.77 -57.67
N LEU A 6 -9.73 -33.41 -58.57
CA LEU A 6 -8.54 -32.62 -58.20
C LEU A 6 -8.90 -31.17 -57.85
N LEU A 7 -9.84 -30.57 -58.61
CA LEU A 7 -10.27 -29.19 -58.39
C LEU A 7 -10.95 -29.03 -57.02
N GLY A 8 -11.85 -29.96 -56.66
CA GLY A 8 -12.54 -29.96 -55.36
C GLY A 8 -11.59 -30.15 -54.18
N LEU A 9 -10.51 -30.92 -54.34
CA LEU A 9 -9.50 -31.14 -53.31
C LEU A 9 -8.62 -29.89 -53.08
N VAL A 10 -8.26 -29.18 -54.15
CA VAL A 10 -7.55 -27.88 -54.05
C VAL A 10 -8.43 -26.81 -53.41
N THR A 11 -9.74 -26.79 -53.71
CA THR A 11 -10.66 -25.82 -53.09
C THR A 11 -10.85 -26.10 -51.60
N ALA A 12 -10.93 -27.37 -51.20
CA ALA A 12 -11.03 -27.77 -49.80
C ALA A 12 -9.76 -27.44 -48.99
N ILE A 13 -8.57 -27.62 -49.58
CA ILE A 13 -7.30 -27.25 -48.93
C ILE A 13 -7.18 -25.72 -48.79
N ALA A 14 -7.55 -24.96 -49.81
CA ALA A 14 -7.54 -23.49 -49.74
C ALA A 14 -8.53 -22.96 -48.69
N PHE A 15 -9.70 -23.59 -48.55
CA PHE A 15 -10.68 -23.25 -47.52
C PHE A 15 -10.15 -23.55 -46.11
N LEU A 16 -9.55 -24.73 -45.90
CA LEU A 16 -8.92 -25.09 -44.61
C LEU A 16 -7.79 -24.15 -44.24
N LEU A 17 -6.94 -23.75 -45.20
CA LEU A 17 -5.88 -22.78 -44.99
C LEU A 17 -6.45 -21.39 -44.64
N GLY A 18 -7.49 -20.93 -45.35
CA GLY A 18 -8.14 -19.65 -45.07
C GLY A 18 -8.77 -19.57 -43.68
N VAL A 19 -9.47 -20.64 -43.26
CA VAL A 19 -10.06 -20.73 -41.91
C VAL A 19 -8.97 -20.70 -40.83
N ASN A 20 -7.88 -21.44 -41.02
CA ASN A 20 -6.76 -21.45 -40.07
C ASN A 20 -6.08 -20.07 -39.97
N LEU A 21 -5.92 -19.37 -41.10
CA LEU A 21 -5.29 -18.04 -41.15
C LEU A 21 -6.14 -16.97 -40.45
N VAL A 22 -7.46 -17.03 -40.61
CA VAL A 22 -8.40 -16.16 -39.87
C VAL A 22 -8.35 -16.48 -38.37
N PHE A 23 -8.33 -17.76 -37.98
CA PHE A 23 -8.26 -18.16 -36.58
C PHE A 23 -6.96 -17.70 -35.91
N VAL A 24 -5.82 -17.83 -36.60
CA VAL A 24 -4.51 -17.33 -36.14
C VAL A 24 -4.49 -15.81 -36.05
N SER A 25 -5.15 -15.13 -36.96
CA SER A 25 -5.24 -13.65 -36.98
C SER A 25 -6.08 -13.12 -35.81
N VAL A 26 -7.22 -13.76 -35.52
CA VAL A 26 -8.06 -13.45 -34.35
C VAL A 26 -7.29 -13.71 -33.04
N GLN A 27 -6.65 -14.87 -32.91
CA GLN A 27 -5.84 -15.20 -31.74
C GLN A 27 -4.66 -14.22 -31.53
N ASN A 28 -4.06 -13.71 -32.60
CA ASN A 28 -2.99 -12.72 -32.50
C ASN A 28 -3.48 -11.31 -32.16
N PHE A 29 -4.73 -10.97 -32.47
CA PHE A 29 -5.34 -9.70 -32.09
C PHE A 29 -5.67 -9.67 -30.60
N ASP A 30 -6.30 -10.73 -30.06
CA ASP A 30 -6.61 -10.83 -28.63
C ASP A 30 -5.33 -10.77 -27.78
N LYS A 31 -4.28 -11.51 -28.18
CA LYS A 31 -2.98 -11.48 -27.50
C LYS A 31 -2.29 -10.11 -27.54
N ARG A 32 -2.54 -9.28 -28.56
CA ARG A 32 -2.00 -7.91 -28.62
C ARG A 32 -2.73 -7.00 -27.65
N ASP A 33 -4.05 -7.11 -27.56
CA ASP A 33 -4.86 -6.35 -26.61
C ASP A 33 -4.48 -6.69 -25.15
N ASP A 34 -4.31 -7.96 -24.85
CA ASP A 34 -3.91 -8.41 -23.50
C ASP A 34 -2.48 -7.99 -23.13
N ARG A 35 -1.55 -7.94 -24.09
CA ARG A 35 -0.21 -7.36 -23.87
C ARG A 35 -0.25 -5.85 -23.57
N VAL A 36 -1.16 -5.11 -24.20
CA VAL A 36 -1.35 -3.67 -23.92
C VAL A 36 -1.94 -3.48 -22.53
N LYS A 37 -2.96 -4.27 -22.14
CA LYS A 37 -3.50 -4.27 -20.78
C LYS A 37 -2.42 -4.59 -19.74
N LEU A 38 -1.63 -5.63 -19.98
CA LEU A 38 -0.53 -6.03 -19.10
C LEU A 38 0.46 -4.87 -18.91
N SER A 39 0.89 -4.21 -19.99
CA SER A 39 1.80 -3.07 -19.91
C SER A 39 1.21 -1.90 -19.09
N ASN A 40 -0.09 -1.62 -19.25
CA ASN A 40 -0.75 -0.57 -18.47
C ASN A 40 -0.81 -0.91 -16.97
N LEU A 41 -1.12 -2.16 -16.63
CA LEU A 41 -1.14 -2.62 -15.24
C LEU A 41 0.26 -2.62 -14.60
N GLU A 42 1.30 -2.97 -15.35
CA GLU A 42 2.69 -2.89 -14.88
C GLU A 42 3.11 -1.44 -14.56
N VAL A 43 2.71 -0.48 -15.41
CA VAL A 43 2.93 0.95 -15.14
C VAL A 43 2.18 1.39 -13.88
N GLU A 44 0.93 0.96 -13.73
CA GLU A 44 0.13 1.27 -12.55
C GLU A 44 0.74 0.68 -11.27
N LEU A 45 1.21 -0.58 -11.30
CA LEU A 45 1.92 -1.21 -10.19
C LEU A 45 3.20 -0.46 -9.82
N GLY A 46 3.95 0.01 -10.82
CA GLY A 46 5.12 0.85 -10.62
C GLY A 46 4.76 2.13 -9.85
N ALA A 47 3.72 2.84 -10.29
CA ALA A 47 3.25 4.06 -9.64
C ALA A 47 2.78 3.79 -8.19
N LYS A 48 2.01 2.72 -7.96
CA LYS A 48 1.56 2.36 -6.60
C LYS A 48 2.73 1.97 -5.70
N ARG A 49 3.74 1.27 -6.22
CA ARG A 49 4.94 0.92 -5.47
C ARG A 49 5.71 2.16 -5.03
N SER A 50 5.85 3.15 -5.91
CA SER A 50 6.46 4.43 -5.55
C SER A 50 5.65 5.17 -4.49
N ALA A 51 4.33 5.21 -4.60
CA ALA A 51 3.46 5.82 -3.59
C ALA A 51 3.55 5.10 -2.22
N MET A 52 3.62 3.77 -2.21
CA MET A 52 3.84 2.99 -0.98
C MET A 52 5.19 3.30 -0.34
N GLN A 53 6.27 3.42 -1.12
CA GLN A 53 7.60 3.77 -0.60
C GLN A 53 7.64 5.17 0.00
N GLU A 54 6.93 6.12 -0.62
CA GLU A 54 6.77 7.45 -0.08
C GLU A 54 6.02 7.40 1.26
N MET A 55 4.84 6.78 1.30
CA MET A 55 4.05 6.61 2.52
C MET A 55 4.81 5.89 3.64
N GLU A 56 5.61 4.86 3.34
CA GLU A 56 6.49 4.21 4.31
C GLU A 56 7.52 5.17 4.91
N SER A 57 8.01 6.12 4.13
CA SER A 57 8.95 7.13 4.60
C SER A 57 8.25 8.10 5.55
N TRP A 58 7.05 8.58 5.20
CA TRP A 58 6.21 9.40 6.07
C TRP A 58 5.84 8.68 7.38
N LEU A 59 5.45 7.40 7.31
CA LEU A 59 5.14 6.59 8.50
C LEU A 59 6.35 6.42 9.42
N LYS A 60 7.55 6.21 8.87
CA LYS A 60 8.79 6.13 9.66
C LYS A 60 9.09 7.45 10.37
N GLU A 61 8.97 8.57 9.66
CA GLU A 61 9.18 9.89 10.23
C GLU A 61 8.19 10.18 11.38
N MET A 62 6.90 9.93 11.15
CA MET A 62 5.89 10.08 12.19
C MET A 62 6.13 9.18 13.41
N THR A 63 6.63 7.96 13.19
CA THR A 63 6.97 7.04 14.30
C THR A 63 8.07 7.63 15.18
N LEU A 64 9.07 8.29 14.59
CA LEU A 64 10.13 8.98 15.33
C LEU A 64 9.58 10.18 16.10
N GLU A 65 8.70 10.98 15.48
CA GLU A 65 8.05 12.12 16.12
C GLU A 65 7.19 11.68 17.31
N LEU A 66 6.36 10.64 17.14
CA LEU A 66 5.54 10.06 18.20
C LEU A 66 6.40 9.54 19.36
N SER A 67 7.50 8.86 19.06
CA SER A 67 8.44 8.37 20.10
C SER A 67 9.05 9.53 20.89
N SER A 68 9.47 10.59 20.21
CA SER A 68 10.03 11.80 20.82
C SER A 68 9.00 12.52 21.69
N SER A 69 7.77 12.68 21.20
CA SER A 69 6.67 13.31 21.93
C SER A 69 6.25 12.48 23.15
N SER A 70 6.14 11.16 23.01
CA SER A 70 5.85 10.23 24.12
C SER A 70 6.89 10.34 25.24
N PHE A 71 8.17 10.41 24.88
CA PHE A 71 9.25 10.62 25.85
C PHE A 71 9.11 11.95 26.63
N LYS A 72 8.74 13.04 25.95
CA LYS A 72 8.49 14.34 26.59
C LYS A 72 7.30 14.29 27.55
N VAL A 73 6.19 13.67 27.14
CA VAL A 73 5.01 13.46 27.99
C VAL A 73 5.41 12.69 29.26
N GLN A 74 6.12 11.57 29.13
CA GLN A 74 6.57 10.77 30.27
C GLN A 74 7.53 11.53 31.20
N THR A 75 8.42 12.34 30.61
CA THR A 75 9.36 13.16 31.39
C THR A 75 8.63 14.19 32.23
N LEU A 76 7.69 14.93 31.63
CA LEU A 76 6.89 15.92 32.37
C LEU A 76 5.95 15.27 33.38
N GLN A 77 5.33 14.14 33.03
CA GLN A 77 4.51 13.36 33.94
C GLN A 77 5.30 12.91 35.17
N SER A 78 6.55 12.47 34.97
CA SER A 78 7.44 12.10 36.08
C SER A 78 7.82 13.31 36.92
N LYS A 79 8.11 14.46 36.30
CA LYS A 79 8.40 15.71 37.03
C LYS A 79 7.22 16.16 37.91
N ILE A 80 6.01 16.13 37.36
CA ILE A 80 4.76 16.45 38.08
C ILE A 80 4.55 15.48 39.24
N ALA A 81 4.74 14.17 39.02
CA ALA A 81 4.61 13.17 40.07
C ALA A 81 5.62 13.38 41.22
N THR A 82 6.85 13.80 40.92
CA THR A 82 7.84 14.16 41.95
C THR A 82 7.38 15.35 42.78
N PHE A 83 6.82 16.40 42.15
CA PHE A 83 6.28 17.54 42.89
C PHE A 83 5.17 17.12 43.87
N ASP A 84 4.24 16.28 43.40
CA ASP A 84 3.13 15.77 44.21
C ASP A 84 3.63 14.88 45.37
N GLN A 85 4.63 14.05 45.11
CA GLN A 85 5.23 13.16 46.10
C GLN A 85 6.01 13.92 47.18
N ASP A 86 6.80 14.93 46.80
CA ASP A 86 7.62 15.70 47.72
C ASP A 86 6.79 16.67 48.58
N HIS A 87 5.58 17.02 48.13
CA HIS A 87 4.73 18.01 48.78
C HIS A 87 3.28 17.51 49.00
N PRO A 88 3.07 16.43 49.77
CA PRO A 88 1.75 15.82 49.97
C PRO A 88 0.75 16.73 50.72
N GLY A 89 1.25 17.76 51.43
CA GLY A 89 0.44 18.79 52.10
C GLY A 89 0.15 20.02 51.26
N GLY A 90 0.56 20.04 49.99
CA GLY A 90 0.43 21.16 49.07
C GLY A 90 1.76 21.81 48.71
N LEU A 91 1.85 22.33 47.48
CA LEU A 91 3.05 22.96 46.94
C LEU A 91 3.35 24.31 47.61
N PRO A 92 4.60 24.54 48.07
CA PRO A 92 5.08 25.84 48.51
C PRO A 92 4.88 26.92 47.45
N ALA A 93 4.57 28.15 47.87
CA ALA A 93 4.26 29.26 46.95
C ALA A 93 5.33 29.50 45.87
N TYR A 94 6.61 29.27 46.19
CA TYR A 94 7.72 29.45 45.24
C TYR A 94 7.82 28.35 44.17
N LEU A 95 7.15 27.20 44.33
CA LEU A 95 7.11 26.11 43.35
C LEU A 95 5.81 26.07 42.54
N GLN A 96 4.79 26.85 42.94
CA GLN A 96 3.47 26.81 42.30
C GLN A 96 3.54 27.23 40.82
N GLU A 97 4.36 28.21 40.48
CA GLU A 97 4.55 28.66 39.10
C GLU A 97 5.22 27.58 38.25
N GLU A 98 6.32 26.99 38.73
CA GLU A 98 7.02 25.92 38.00
C GLU A 98 6.15 24.66 37.83
N TYR A 99 5.36 24.31 38.84
CA TYR A 99 4.41 23.20 38.76
C TYR A 99 3.32 23.49 37.72
N ALA A 100 2.72 24.67 37.75
CA ALA A 100 1.68 25.07 36.80
C ALA A 100 2.22 25.05 35.36
N GLU A 101 3.42 25.58 35.14
CA GLU A 101 4.08 25.55 33.83
C GLU A 101 4.33 24.11 33.36
N ALA A 102 4.81 23.22 34.24
CA ALA A 102 5.04 21.81 33.90
C ALA A 102 3.73 21.10 33.51
N VAL A 103 2.64 21.36 34.23
CA VAL A 103 1.31 20.81 33.92
C VAL A 103 0.77 21.36 32.59
N GLU A 104 0.91 22.66 32.34
CA GLU A 104 0.48 23.27 31.08
C GLU A 104 1.25 22.69 29.88
N GLN A 105 2.58 22.61 29.98
CA GLN A 105 3.42 21.99 28.96
C GLN A 105 3.06 20.52 28.74
N HIS A 106 2.82 19.77 29.82
CA HIS A 106 2.41 18.37 29.74
C HIS A 106 1.11 18.23 28.93
N ASN A 107 0.09 19.01 29.29
CA ASN A 107 -1.23 18.93 28.66
C ASN A 107 -1.19 19.34 27.19
N GLN A 108 -0.40 20.37 26.86
CA GLN A 108 -0.21 20.80 25.48
C GLN A 108 0.46 19.70 24.65
N ILE A 109 1.58 19.15 25.13
CA ILE A 109 2.30 18.09 24.41
C ILE A 109 1.45 16.81 24.31
N ALA A 110 0.70 16.45 25.34
CA ALA A 110 -0.22 15.31 25.29
C ALA A 110 -1.33 15.51 24.26
N THR A 111 -1.86 16.73 24.13
CA THR A 111 -2.84 17.08 23.09
C THR A 111 -2.25 16.94 21.70
N ASP A 112 -1.05 17.49 21.48
CA ASP A 112 -0.35 17.41 20.21
C ASP A 112 0.04 15.97 19.85
N HIS A 113 0.47 15.18 20.85
CA HIS A 113 0.76 13.76 20.70
C HIS A 113 -0.47 12.98 20.21
N ASN A 114 -1.63 13.18 20.87
CA ASN A 114 -2.86 12.49 20.48
C ASN A 114 -3.32 12.88 19.07
N ALA A 115 -3.15 14.15 18.69
CA ALA A 115 -3.42 14.60 17.32
C ALA A 115 -2.47 13.95 16.30
N ALA A 116 -1.19 13.77 16.64
CA ALA A 116 -0.22 13.08 15.81
C ALA A 116 -0.54 11.58 15.66
N VAL A 117 -0.99 10.92 16.73
CA VAL A 117 -1.45 9.52 16.69
C VAL A 117 -2.62 9.37 15.72
N ALA A 118 -3.63 10.24 15.81
CA ALA A 118 -4.78 10.20 14.90
C ALA A 118 -4.38 10.38 13.42
N LYS A 119 -3.40 11.25 13.14
CA LYS A 119 -2.85 11.41 11.79
C LYS A 119 -2.09 10.16 11.32
N TYR A 120 -1.33 9.53 12.22
CA TYR A 120 -0.58 8.31 11.92
C TYR A 120 -1.54 7.18 11.54
N ASP A 121 -2.60 6.99 12.33
CA ASP A 121 -3.61 5.95 12.08
C ASP A 121 -4.32 6.16 10.74
N ALA A 122 -4.65 7.41 10.39
CA ALA A 122 -5.22 7.74 9.08
C ALA A 122 -4.25 7.42 7.93
N LEU A 123 -2.99 7.84 8.03
CA LEU A 123 -1.97 7.54 7.02
C LEU A 123 -1.73 6.03 6.88
N TYR A 124 -1.76 5.32 8.00
CA TYR A 124 -1.62 3.87 8.02
C TYR A 124 -2.80 3.17 7.33
N ALA A 125 -4.03 3.64 7.56
CA ALA A 125 -5.22 3.14 6.87
C ALA A 125 -5.13 3.35 5.35
N ASP A 126 -4.68 4.52 4.91
CA ASP A 126 -4.47 4.84 3.50
C ASP A 126 -3.39 3.95 2.86
N TYR A 127 -2.25 3.78 3.55
CA TYR A 127 -1.18 2.86 3.11
C TYR A 127 -1.71 1.44 2.98
N SER A 128 -2.48 0.98 3.95
CA SER A 128 -3.07 -0.35 3.92
C SER A 128 -4.05 -0.52 2.77
N GLU A 129 -4.86 0.47 2.45
CA GLU A 129 -5.75 0.41 1.29
C GLU A 129 -4.95 0.36 -0.01
N LEU A 130 -3.85 1.12 -0.09
CA LEU A 130 -2.96 1.11 -1.23
C LEU A 130 -2.32 -0.26 -1.46
N VAL A 131 -1.89 -0.95 -0.40
CA VAL A 131 -1.38 -2.33 -0.45
C VAL A 131 -2.46 -3.29 -0.99
N ASN A 132 -3.70 -3.17 -0.52
CA ASN A 132 -4.80 -4.01 -1.01
C ASN A 132 -5.05 -3.79 -2.51
N ARG A 133 -5.06 -2.53 -2.96
CA ARG A 133 -5.20 -2.19 -4.39
C ARG A 133 -4.03 -2.71 -5.22
N TYR A 134 -2.81 -2.62 -4.69
CA TYR A 134 -1.62 -3.19 -5.33
C TYR A 134 -1.77 -4.71 -5.51
N ASN A 135 -2.13 -5.43 -4.45
CA ASN A 135 -2.30 -6.89 -4.50
C ASN A 135 -3.41 -7.32 -5.47
N ALA A 136 -4.52 -6.57 -5.53
CA ALA A 136 -5.59 -6.83 -6.48
C ALA A 136 -5.12 -6.70 -7.94
N ILE A 137 -4.26 -5.72 -8.25
CA ILE A 137 -3.70 -5.55 -9.59
C ILE A 137 -2.63 -6.59 -9.88
N ALA A 138 -1.78 -6.93 -8.91
CA ALA A 138 -0.79 -8.00 -9.04
C ALA A 138 -1.47 -9.31 -9.44
N GLN A 139 -2.61 -9.63 -8.83
CA GLN A 139 -3.41 -10.81 -9.20
C GLN A 139 -3.98 -10.73 -10.63
N GLN A 140 -4.40 -9.54 -11.09
CA GLN A 140 -4.85 -9.35 -12.48
C GLN A 140 -3.71 -9.54 -13.46
N VAL A 141 -2.51 -9.03 -13.13
CA VAL A 141 -1.29 -9.22 -13.92
C VAL A 141 -0.93 -10.70 -14.01
N ASP A 142 -0.93 -11.43 -12.89
CA ASP A 142 -0.66 -12.87 -12.88
C ASP A 142 -1.65 -13.64 -13.76
N THR A 143 -2.94 -13.31 -13.66
CA THR A 143 -4.00 -13.92 -14.49
C THR A 143 -3.77 -13.67 -15.99
N LEU A 144 -3.40 -12.44 -16.36
CA LEU A 144 -3.09 -12.09 -17.76
C LEU A 144 -1.81 -12.76 -18.25
N GLN A 145 -0.79 -12.89 -17.39
CA GLN A 145 0.45 -13.58 -17.71
C GLN A 145 0.21 -15.06 -17.97
N GLU A 146 -0.60 -15.73 -17.15
CA GLU A 146 -1.04 -17.11 -17.39
C GLU A 146 -1.76 -17.27 -18.74
N GLN A 147 -2.68 -16.35 -19.07
CA GLN A 147 -3.40 -16.36 -20.36
C GLN A 147 -2.46 -16.14 -21.56
N LEU A 148 -1.42 -15.34 -21.39
CA LEU A 148 -0.39 -15.10 -22.40
C LEU A 148 0.69 -16.19 -22.47
N GLY A 149 0.69 -17.15 -21.52
CA GLY A 149 1.70 -18.20 -21.40
C GLY A 149 3.04 -17.70 -20.85
N GLU A 150 3.04 -16.57 -20.15
CA GLU A 150 4.21 -15.98 -19.49
C GLU A 150 4.27 -16.46 -18.02
N THR A 151 5.46 -16.84 -17.53
CA THR A 151 5.63 -17.50 -16.22
C THR A 151 6.14 -16.59 -15.11
N ARG A 152 6.07 -15.26 -15.27
CA ARG A 152 6.41 -14.34 -14.20
C ARG A 152 5.18 -14.22 -13.30
N TYR A 153 5.38 -14.28 -11.99
CA TYR A 153 4.31 -14.07 -11.01
C TYR A 153 4.74 -12.96 -10.04
N LEU A 154 3.83 -12.05 -9.72
CA LEU A 154 4.03 -11.00 -8.76
C LEU A 154 3.63 -11.48 -7.37
N LEU A 155 4.56 -11.40 -6.42
CA LEU A 155 4.27 -11.77 -5.05
C LEU A 155 3.39 -10.70 -4.40
N PRO A 156 2.31 -11.09 -3.70
CA PRO A 156 1.51 -10.16 -2.93
C PRO A 156 2.35 -9.57 -1.80
N ILE A 157 2.17 -8.27 -1.56
CA ILE A 157 2.79 -7.59 -0.43
C ILE A 157 1.93 -7.90 0.81
N PRO A 158 2.52 -8.47 1.88
CA PRO A 158 1.78 -8.69 3.10
C PRO A 158 1.31 -7.35 3.67
N ARG A 159 0.06 -7.32 4.14
CA ARG A 159 -0.45 -6.17 4.89
C ARG A 159 0.40 -6.03 6.15
N LEU A 160 0.84 -4.80 6.46
CA LEU A 160 1.37 -4.53 7.79
C LEU A 160 0.24 -4.79 8.81
N LEU A 161 0.58 -5.31 9.99
CA LEU A 161 -0.36 -5.43 11.11
C LEU A 161 -0.46 -4.08 11.80
N SER A 162 -1.66 -3.68 12.23
CA SER A 162 -1.81 -2.41 12.95
C SER A 162 -1.14 -2.51 14.32
N SER A 163 -0.81 -1.36 14.92
CA SER A 163 -0.28 -1.28 16.29
C SER A 163 -1.23 -1.86 17.35
N THR A 164 -2.51 -2.04 17.01
CA THR A 164 -3.54 -2.69 17.84
C THR A 164 -3.61 -4.20 17.66
N GLU A 165 -2.95 -4.77 16.65
CA GLU A 165 -2.89 -6.21 16.34
C GLU A 165 -1.56 -6.87 16.76
N LEU A 166 -0.65 -6.11 17.39
CA LEU A 166 0.63 -6.54 17.97
C LEU A 166 0.59 -6.49 19.51
#